data_AF-A0A973AQH0-F1
#
_entry.id   AF-A0A973AQH0-F1
#
_cell.length_a   1.000
_cell.length_b   1.000
_cell.length_c   1.000
_cell.angle_alpha   90.00
_cell.angle_beta   90.00
_cell.angle_gamma   90.00
#
_symmetry.space_group_name_H-M   'P 1'
#
loop_
_entity.id
_entity.type
_entity.pdbx_description
1 polymer ?
#
loop_
_entity_poly.entity_id
_entity_poly.type
_entity_poly.pdbx_seq_one_letter_code
_entity_poly.pdbx_strand_id
1 'polypeptide(L)'
;MEISPDIPDAPQAQIIQRWLNGSALSAKPSQVEAVIRAWEALPQCEHIVLDERKRAEIETLIADTGVGAVALMYGQRGKAPKGLTSAMIRRWLEKPVPSVRKDYYEWAVARWKGVLGSAHALMELTDERLDLLNAEIERTGIKPGNLLARAVDPPVSPAKVYSWLYKKTRTARASDFGYVLSLWLSMPDLGQIPRHGAAIRIPLTPEVIADLLALQEKSGLGPSALFKWATSQGIPIPDGASAQGLRACMRSRAKTIGPELLTFAIETWKAACAHGERPIPIEGWMLTNLRKSQDMGLLPEKLFDGAADVPGGLNAGVIGEWLDGSASEAKKNHLDWVLARCKALSSVETPRVAITEGLRATLIAHRERSGVAQSALLKGARDLPDGLSAPLITAWIGGFVDSARKDYLDYVIARWKALPDG
;
A
#
# COMPACT_ATOMS: atom_id res chain seq x y z
N MET A 1 30.21 -15.53 25.95
CA MET A 1 30.76 -15.46 27.31
C MET A 1 30.66 -14.01 27.72
N GLU A 2 29.81 -13.65 28.68
CA GLU A 2 29.78 -12.29 29.23
C GLU A 2 30.46 -12.38 30.59
N ILE A 3 31.56 -11.65 30.75
CA ILE A 3 32.29 -11.58 32.01
C ILE A 3 31.50 -10.63 32.92
N SER A 4 31.39 -11.00 34.19
CA SER A 4 30.75 -10.13 35.18
C SER A 4 31.41 -8.74 35.15
N PRO A 5 30.62 -7.64 35.10
CA PRO A 5 31.17 -6.29 35.05
C PRO A 5 31.97 -5.90 36.31
N ASP A 6 31.89 -6.70 37.38
CA ASP A 6 32.51 -6.40 38.67
C ASP A 6 33.96 -6.89 38.80
N ILE A 7 34.60 -7.37 37.72
CA ILE A 7 36.04 -7.70 37.72
C ILE A 7 36.80 -6.53 37.07
N PRO A 8 37.50 -5.68 37.86
CA PRO A 8 38.35 -4.63 37.32
C PRO A 8 39.37 -5.26 36.35
N ASP A 9 39.54 -4.65 35.18
CA ASP A 9 40.48 -5.05 34.12
C ASP A 9 40.18 -6.35 33.36
N ALA A 10 38.99 -6.95 33.49
CA ALA A 10 38.62 -8.09 32.66
C ALA A 10 38.60 -7.72 31.17
N PRO A 11 39.35 -8.41 30.29
CA PRO A 11 39.33 -8.14 28.86
C PRO A 11 37.92 -8.33 28.29
N GLN A 12 37.49 -7.42 27.42
CA GLN A 12 36.18 -7.52 26.75
C GLN A 12 36.03 -8.90 26.09
N ALA A 13 34.82 -9.45 26.08
CA ALA A 13 34.53 -10.78 25.53
C ALA A 13 35.09 -11.00 24.11
N GLN A 14 35.15 -9.93 23.31
CA GLN A 14 35.71 -9.95 21.96
C GLN A 14 37.24 -10.19 21.94
N ILE A 15 37.98 -9.67 22.91
CA ILE A 15 39.44 -9.83 23.02
C ILE A 15 39.78 -11.28 23.36
N ILE A 16 39.06 -11.87 24.31
CA ILE A 16 39.27 -13.27 24.69
C ILE A 16 38.94 -14.21 23.52
N GLN A 17 37.85 -13.91 22.79
CA GLN A 17 37.50 -14.71 21.61
C GLN A 17 38.56 -14.61 20.51
N ARG A 18 39.23 -13.45 20.36
CA ARG A 18 40.38 -13.32 19.45
C ARG A 18 41.60 -14.11 19.94
N TRP A 19 41.85 -14.19 21.25
CA TRP A 19 42.92 -15.06 21.78
C TRP A 19 42.62 -16.54 21.54
N LEU A 20 41.40 -17.01 21.84
CA LEU A 20 40.99 -18.40 21.65
C LEU A 20 41.04 -18.82 20.17
N ASN A 21 40.73 -17.89 19.26
CA ASN A 21 40.80 -18.14 17.81
C ASN A 21 42.23 -17.93 17.23
N GLY A 22 43.25 -17.72 18.07
CA GLY A 22 44.63 -17.47 17.62
C GLY A 22 44.82 -16.18 16.80
N SER A 23 43.83 -15.28 16.82
CA SER A 23 43.79 -14.07 16.00
C SER A 23 44.40 -12.84 16.69
N ALA A 24 44.89 -12.99 17.91
CA ALA A 24 45.62 -11.97 18.65
C ALA A 24 46.91 -12.58 19.20
N LEU A 25 48.04 -11.95 18.85
CA LEU A 25 49.39 -12.49 19.06
C LEU A 25 49.97 -12.25 20.46
N SER A 26 49.34 -11.39 21.27
CA SER A 26 49.81 -11.10 22.61
C SER A 26 48.67 -10.74 23.58
N ALA A 27 48.89 -11.05 24.85
CA ALA A 27 48.05 -10.70 26.00
C ALA A 27 48.96 -10.21 27.13
N LYS A 28 48.54 -9.19 27.89
CA LYS A 28 49.30 -8.81 29.09
C LYS A 28 49.13 -9.90 30.16
N PRO A 29 50.16 -10.23 30.97
CA PRO A 29 50.06 -11.22 32.04
C PRO A 29 48.85 -11.01 32.97
N SER A 30 48.56 -9.75 33.34
CA SER A 30 47.41 -9.40 34.17
C SER A 30 46.06 -9.75 33.55
N GLN A 31 45.94 -9.68 32.23
CA GLN A 31 44.71 -10.05 31.54
C GLN A 31 44.55 -11.58 31.45
N VAL A 32 45.66 -12.31 31.34
CA VAL A 32 45.65 -13.78 31.38
C VAL A 32 45.23 -14.25 32.77
N GLU A 33 45.80 -13.67 33.82
CA GLU A 33 45.41 -13.98 35.21
C GLU A 33 43.93 -13.64 35.48
N ALA A 34 43.43 -12.51 34.97
CA ALA A 34 42.01 -12.15 35.09
C ALA A 34 41.10 -13.17 34.39
N VAL A 35 41.49 -13.69 33.22
CA VAL A 35 40.74 -14.73 32.51
C VAL A 35 40.80 -16.06 33.26
N ILE A 36 41.96 -16.46 33.82
CA ILE A 36 42.10 -17.68 34.62
C ILE A 36 41.21 -17.60 35.87
N ARG A 37 41.27 -16.50 36.63
CA ARG A 37 40.40 -16.31 37.80
C ARG A 37 38.93 -16.32 37.43
N ALA A 38 38.56 -15.65 36.34
CA ALA A 38 37.20 -15.66 35.84
C ALA A 38 36.74 -17.06 35.43
N TRP A 39 37.64 -17.85 34.83
CA TRP A 39 37.39 -19.25 34.45
C TRP A 39 37.24 -20.17 35.67
N GLU A 40 38.11 -20.03 36.66
CA GLU A 40 38.06 -20.79 37.92
C GLU A 40 36.83 -20.45 38.76
N ALA A 41 36.34 -19.21 38.67
CA ALA A 41 35.11 -18.76 39.32
C ALA A 41 33.83 -19.23 38.60
N LEU A 42 33.93 -19.78 37.38
CA LEU A 42 32.75 -20.35 36.71
C LEU A 42 32.29 -21.60 37.46
N PRO A 43 30.96 -21.79 37.65
CA PRO A 43 30.44 -23.05 38.15
C PRO A 43 30.99 -24.18 37.26
N GLN A 44 31.64 -25.17 37.86
CA GLN A 44 32.12 -26.32 37.10
C GLN A 44 30.91 -26.93 36.38
N CYS A 45 30.94 -26.83 35.05
CA CYS A 45 29.88 -27.37 34.23
C CYS A 45 30.06 -28.89 34.23
N GLU A 46 29.32 -29.57 35.10
CA GLU A 46 29.30 -31.02 35.15
C GLU A 46 28.81 -31.55 33.78
N HIS A 47 29.63 -32.37 33.13
CA HIS A 47 29.25 -33.06 31.91
C HIS A 47 28.81 -34.48 32.26
N ILE A 48 27.69 -34.92 31.68
CA ILE A 48 27.21 -36.29 31.78
C ILE A 48 27.40 -37.00 30.44
N VAL A 49 27.67 -38.30 30.49
CA VAL A 49 27.69 -39.15 29.30
C VAL A 49 26.26 -39.29 28.78
N LEU A 50 26.07 -38.96 27.50
CA LEU A 50 24.79 -39.11 26.80
C LEU A 50 24.72 -40.51 26.16
N ASP A 51 24.55 -41.50 27.01
CA ASP A 51 24.36 -42.91 26.66
C ASP A 51 23.03 -43.17 25.93
N GLU A 52 22.87 -44.38 25.41
CA GLU A 52 21.68 -44.80 24.66
C GLU A 52 20.39 -44.70 25.49
N ARG A 53 20.48 -44.97 26.80
CA ARG A 53 19.32 -44.89 27.70
C ARG A 53 18.81 -43.45 27.82
N LYS A 54 19.69 -42.46 27.95
CA LYS A 54 19.29 -41.05 28.01
C LYS A 54 18.73 -40.54 26.69
N ARG A 55 19.21 -41.05 25.55
CA ARG A 55 18.64 -40.74 24.23
C ARG A 55 17.24 -41.32 24.09
N ALA A 56 17.07 -42.59 24.45
CA ALA A 56 15.77 -43.24 24.46
C ALA A 56 14.78 -42.49 25.37
N GLU A 57 15.20 -42.00 26.54
CA GLU A 57 14.34 -41.16 27.39
C GLU A 57 13.89 -39.88 26.67
N ILE A 58 14.78 -39.18 25.98
CA ILE A 58 14.41 -37.98 25.22
C ILE A 58 13.48 -38.35 24.06
N GLU A 59 13.74 -39.44 23.34
CA GLU A 59 12.90 -39.90 22.23
C GLU A 59 11.50 -40.28 22.70
N THR A 60 11.37 -40.99 23.82
CA THR A 60 10.09 -41.29 24.47
C THR A 60 9.37 -40.01 24.86
N LEU A 61 10.07 -39.05 25.51
CA LEU A 61 9.48 -37.76 25.85
C LEU A 61 9.02 -36.98 24.61
N ILE A 62 9.76 -37.04 23.51
CA ILE A 62 9.37 -36.44 22.24
C ILE A 62 8.19 -37.19 21.65
N ALA A 63 8.12 -38.51 21.70
CA ALA A 63 6.99 -39.28 21.20
C ALA A 63 5.71 -38.96 22.00
N ASP A 64 5.81 -38.97 23.33
CA ASP A 64 4.67 -38.76 24.23
C ASP A 64 4.16 -37.32 24.19
N THR A 65 5.07 -36.35 24.04
CA THR A 65 4.69 -34.92 23.94
C THR A 65 4.46 -34.44 22.53
N GLY A 66 4.96 -35.13 21.50
CA GLY A 66 5.29 -34.64 20.13
C GLY A 66 5.82 -33.21 20.03
N VAL A 67 6.45 -32.71 21.10
CA VAL A 67 7.15 -31.43 21.11
C VAL A 67 8.59 -31.69 20.72
N GLY A 68 8.94 -31.41 19.47
CA GLY A 68 10.33 -31.47 19.02
C GLY A 68 11.21 -30.39 19.67
N ALA A 69 12.52 -30.53 19.55
CA ALA A 69 13.52 -29.62 20.14
C ALA A 69 13.30 -28.12 19.87
N VAL A 70 12.79 -27.75 18.68
CA VAL A 70 12.50 -26.35 18.35
C VAL A 70 11.28 -25.84 19.11
N ALA A 71 10.21 -26.63 19.16
CA ALA A 71 8.99 -26.28 19.87
C ALA A 71 9.21 -26.25 21.39
N LEU A 72 10.08 -27.11 21.92
CA LEU A 72 10.47 -27.10 23.34
C LEU A 72 11.07 -25.75 23.75
N MET A 73 11.88 -25.16 22.87
CA MET A 73 12.57 -23.89 23.10
C MET A 73 11.72 -22.65 22.80
N TYR A 74 10.55 -22.81 22.16
CA TYR A 74 9.71 -21.67 21.80
C TYR A 74 9.19 -20.95 23.05
N GLY A 75 9.36 -19.63 23.10
CA GLY A 75 9.00 -18.80 24.25
C GLY A 75 9.87 -18.99 25.49
N GLN A 76 10.97 -19.75 25.43
CA GLN A 76 11.86 -20.00 26.58
C GLN A 76 13.06 -19.04 26.65
N ARG A 77 12.99 -17.89 25.97
CA ARG A 77 14.07 -16.89 25.98
C ARG A 77 14.27 -16.37 27.41
N GLY A 78 15.47 -16.54 27.96
CA GLY A 78 15.82 -16.15 29.33
C GLY A 78 15.49 -17.18 30.41
N LYS A 79 14.73 -18.25 30.09
CA LYS A 79 14.42 -19.35 31.03
C LYS A 79 15.28 -20.59 30.80
N ALA A 80 15.75 -20.78 29.57
CA ALA A 80 16.68 -21.86 29.24
C ALA A 80 18.10 -21.54 29.72
N PRO A 81 18.90 -22.57 30.11
CA PRO A 81 20.31 -22.41 30.41
C PRO A 81 21.05 -21.64 29.30
N LYS A 82 21.89 -20.67 29.70
CA LYS A 82 22.56 -19.77 28.74
C LYS A 82 23.46 -20.56 27.79
N GLY A 83 23.08 -20.59 26.52
CA GLY A 83 23.81 -21.29 25.45
C GLY A 83 23.16 -22.60 25.03
N LEU A 84 22.14 -23.11 25.73
CA LEU A 84 21.32 -24.20 25.24
C LEU A 84 20.47 -23.73 24.06
N THR A 85 20.56 -24.41 22.92
CA THR A 85 19.80 -24.10 21.71
C THR A 85 19.04 -25.33 21.23
N SER A 86 17.96 -25.12 20.47
CA SER A 86 17.21 -26.21 19.84
C SER A 86 18.07 -27.05 18.90
N ALA A 87 19.08 -26.45 18.26
CA ALA A 87 20.04 -27.17 17.42
C ALA A 87 20.95 -28.10 18.23
N MET A 88 21.35 -27.72 19.45
CA MET A 88 22.10 -28.60 20.35
C MET A 88 21.26 -29.81 20.76
N ILE A 89 20.01 -29.57 21.19
CA ILE A 89 19.08 -30.63 21.56
C ILE A 89 18.83 -31.59 20.39
N ARG A 90 18.65 -31.04 19.18
CA ARG A 90 18.49 -31.86 17.96
C ARG A 90 19.73 -32.74 17.69
N ARG A 91 20.94 -32.20 17.87
CA ARG A 91 22.19 -32.96 17.72
C ARG A 91 22.31 -34.12 18.72
N TRP A 92 21.69 -34.03 19.90
CA TRP A 92 21.64 -35.13 20.86
C TRP A 92 20.88 -36.34 20.32
N LEU A 93 19.98 -36.14 19.35
CA LEU A 93 19.18 -37.20 18.73
C LEU A 93 19.81 -37.68 17.42
N GLU A 94 20.33 -36.75 16.61
CA GLU A 94 20.81 -37.07 15.26
C GLU A 94 22.22 -37.66 15.22
N LYS A 95 23.07 -37.38 16.21
CA LYS A 95 24.49 -37.74 16.18
C LYS A 95 24.97 -38.28 17.53
N PRO A 96 25.93 -39.22 17.55
CA PRO A 96 26.55 -39.67 18.79
C PRO A 96 27.40 -38.52 19.38
N VAL A 97 26.77 -37.73 20.25
CA VAL A 97 27.46 -36.74 21.10
C VAL A 97 27.90 -37.45 22.38
N PRO A 98 29.21 -37.55 22.69
CA PRO A 98 29.70 -38.38 23.79
C PRO A 98 29.28 -37.87 25.17
N SER A 99 29.19 -36.55 25.36
CA SER A 99 28.75 -35.94 26.60
C SER A 99 28.00 -34.63 26.37
N VAL A 100 27.13 -34.29 27.31
CA VAL A 100 26.37 -33.04 27.32
C VAL A 100 26.47 -32.41 28.70
N ARG A 101 26.27 -31.09 28.79
CA ARG A 101 26.20 -30.44 30.09
C ARG A 101 24.99 -30.96 30.85
N LYS A 102 25.18 -31.30 32.12
CA LYS A 102 24.14 -31.89 32.98
C LYS A 102 22.94 -30.96 33.12
N ASP A 103 23.19 -29.68 33.41
CA ASP A 103 22.16 -28.66 33.54
C ASP A 103 21.32 -28.49 32.26
N TYR A 104 21.94 -28.65 31.09
CA TYR A 104 21.24 -28.58 29.81
C TYR A 104 20.30 -29.77 29.62
N TYR A 105 20.79 -30.97 29.92
CA TYR A 105 20.01 -32.20 29.81
C TYR A 105 18.84 -32.22 30.80
N GLU A 106 19.13 -31.95 32.08
CA GLU A 106 18.13 -31.92 33.15
C GLU A 106 17.04 -30.89 32.87
N TRP A 107 17.42 -29.69 32.41
CA TRP A 107 16.45 -28.67 32.04
C TRP A 107 15.56 -29.12 30.88
N ALA A 108 16.13 -29.72 29.82
CA ALA A 108 15.36 -30.16 28.66
C ALA A 108 14.37 -31.28 29.05
N VAL A 109 14.83 -32.29 29.79
CA VAL A 109 14.00 -33.39 30.29
C VAL A 109 12.90 -32.88 31.22
N ALA A 110 13.22 -32.01 32.18
CA ALA A 110 12.23 -31.40 33.08
C ALA A 110 11.20 -30.59 32.29
N ARG A 111 11.63 -29.89 31.23
CA ARG A 111 10.71 -29.11 30.39
C ARG A 111 9.75 -30.02 29.62
N TRP A 112 10.22 -31.11 29.02
CA TRP A 112 9.34 -32.09 28.37
C TRP A 112 8.36 -32.74 29.36
N LYS A 113 8.84 -33.13 30.55
CA LYS A 113 7.96 -33.66 31.62
C LYS A 113 6.91 -32.63 32.07
N GLY A 114 7.27 -31.35 32.12
CA GLY A 114 6.32 -30.27 32.38
C GLY A 114 5.28 -30.07 31.26
N VAL A 115 5.63 -30.37 30.00
CA VAL A 115 4.67 -30.37 28.89
C VAL A 115 3.68 -31.53 29.03
N LEU A 116 4.16 -32.72 29.40
CA LEU A 116 3.32 -33.90 29.67
C LEU A 116 2.25 -33.65 30.74
N GLY A 117 2.59 -32.93 31.80
CA GLY A 117 1.65 -32.60 32.88
C GLY A 117 0.69 -31.44 32.57
N SER A 118 0.88 -30.73 31.46
CA SER A 118 0.02 -29.61 31.05
C SER A 118 -1.01 -30.06 30.01
N ALA A 119 -2.12 -29.33 29.87
CA ALA A 119 -3.20 -29.57 28.89
C ALA A 119 -2.77 -29.52 27.40
N HIS A 120 -1.47 -29.58 27.13
CA HIS A 120 -0.83 -29.65 25.83
C HIS A 120 -0.52 -31.08 25.37
N ALA A 121 -1.12 -32.09 26.01
CA ALA A 121 -1.10 -33.47 25.52
C ALA A 121 -1.42 -33.48 24.02
N LEU A 122 -0.51 -34.03 23.23
CA LEU A 122 -0.81 -34.26 21.83
C LEU A 122 -1.74 -35.45 21.74
N MET A 123 -2.71 -35.31 20.85
CA MET A 123 -3.54 -36.39 20.39
C MET A 123 -3.08 -36.79 19.00
N GLU A 124 -3.16 -38.09 18.72
CA GLU A 124 -3.01 -38.62 17.37
C GLU A 124 -4.17 -38.14 16.49
N LEU A 125 -3.87 -37.67 15.29
CA LEU A 125 -4.85 -37.33 14.27
C LEU A 125 -5.21 -38.58 13.48
N THR A 126 -6.06 -39.43 14.08
CA THR A 126 -6.64 -40.60 13.40
C THR A 126 -7.50 -40.16 12.21
N ASP A 127 -7.70 -41.05 11.25
CA ASP A 127 -8.56 -40.76 10.09
C ASP A 127 -9.97 -40.34 10.52
N GLU A 128 -10.54 -41.03 11.52
CA GLU A 128 -11.83 -40.69 12.13
C GLU A 128 -11.91 -39.21 12.59
N ARG A 129 -10.84 -38.70 13.22
CA ARG A 129 -10.81 -37.30 13.69
C ARG A 129 -10.69 -36.30 12.56
N LEU A 130 -9.96 -36.65 11.51
CA LEU A 130 -9.87 -35.80 10.33
C LEU A 130 -11.18 -35.81 9.54
N ASP A 131 -11.87 -36.94 9.52
CA ASP A 131 -13.20 -37.09 8.92
C ASP A 131 -14.23 -36.23 9.66
N LEU A 132 -14.15 -36.11 11.00
CA LEU A 132 -14.97 -35.15 11.75
C LEU A 132 -14.76 -33.71 11.28
N LEU A 133 -13.51 -33.27 11.10
CA LEU A 133 -13.24 -31.91 10.60
C LEU A 133 -13.72 -31.72 9.16
N ASN A 134 -13.54 -32.73 8.30
CA ASN A 134 -14.02 -32.69 6.91
C ASN A 134 -15.55 -32.64 6.85
N ALA A 135 -16.24 -33.44 7.66
CA ALA A 135 -17.70 -33.42 7.76
C ALA A 135 -18.21 -32.03 8.17
N GLU A 136 -17.54 -31.37 9.12
CA GLU A 136 -17.90 -30.00 9.51
C GLU A 136 -17.58 -28.95 8.42
N ILE A 137 -16.49 -29.12 7.66
CA ILE A 137 -16.21 -28.29 6.48
C ILE A 137 -17.28 -28.48 5.41
N GLU A 138 -17.78 -29.70 5.23
CA GLU A 138 -18.85 -30.00 4.27
C GLU A 138 -20.19 -29.46 4.73
N ARG A 139 -20.54 -29.64 6.02
CA ARG A 139 -21.77 -29.14 6.64
C ARG A 139 -21.86 -27.61 6.60
N THR A 140 -20.77 -26.93 6.95
CA THR A 140 -20.76 -25.46 7.04
C THR A 140 -20.34 -24.77 5.75
N GLY A 141 -19.60 -25.44 4.86
CA GLY A 141 -18.96 -24.81 3.70
C GLY A 141 -17.83 -23.83 4.05
N ILE A 142 -17.46 -23.68 5.32
CA ILE A 142 -16.49 -22.69 5.78
C ILE A 142 -15.09 -23.30 5.85
N LYS A 143 -14.16 -22.73 5.07
CA LYS A 143 -12.75 -23.13 5.08
C LYS A 143 -12.03 -22.67 6.36
N PRO A 144 -10.97 -23.37 6.79
CA PRO A 144 -10.23 -23.05 8.02
C PRO A 144 -9.80 -21.58 8.15
N GLY A 145 -9.37 -20.95 7.05
CA GLY A 145 -8.98 -19.54 7.05
C GLY A 145 -10.12 -18.60 7.43
N ASN A 146 -11.31 -18.84 6.86
CA ASN A 146 -12.50 -18.04 7.14
C ASN A 146 -13.08 -18.33 8.53
N LEU A 147 -12.96 -19.58 8.99
CA LEU A 147 -13.35 -19.96 10.35
C LEU A 147 -12.53 -19.20 11.38
N LEU A 148 -11.19 -19.27 11.27
CA LEU A 148 -10.29 -18.68 12.25
C LEU A 148 -10.23 -17.15 12.17
N ALA A 149 -10.51 -16.55 11.01
CA ALA A 149 -10.64 -15.09 10.88
C ALA A 149 -11.81 -14.52 11.69
N ARG A 150 -12.80 -15.35 12.09
CA ARG A 150 -13.92 -14.94 12.94
C ARG A 150 -13.62 -15.07 14.43
N ALA A 151 -12.54 -15.75 14.80
CA ALA A 151 -12.13 -15.93 16.18
C ALA A 151 -11.26 -14.77 16.68
N VAL A 152 -11.45 -14.39 17.94
CA VAL A 152 -10.56 -13.44 18.62
C VAL A 152 -9.33 -14.21 19.12
N ASP A 153 -8.16 -13.88 18.57
CA ASP A 153 -6.85 -14.46 18.91
C ASP A 153 -6.82 -16.01 18.93
N PRO A 154 -7.01 -16.68 17.78
CA PRO A 154 -7.05 -18.14 17.75
C PRO A 154 -5.69 -18.75 18.16
N PRO A 155 -5.67 -19.77 19.04
CA PRO A 155 -4.44 -20.45 19.48
C PRO A 155 -3.76 -21.28 18.37
N VAL A 156 -4.36 -21.34 17.18
CA VAL A 156 -3.98 -22.15 16.04
C VAL A 156 -4.12 -21.35 14.75
N SER A 157 -3.12 -21.44 13.88
CA SER A 157 -3.14 -20.76 12.58
C SER A 157 -3.87 -21.58 11.52
N PRO A 158 -4.44 -20.95 10.47
CA PRO A 158 -5.06 -21.67 9.35
C PRO A 158 -4.12 -22.67 8.68
N ALA A 159 -2.84 -22.33 8.55
CA ALA A 159 -1.83 -23.21 7.96
C ALA A 159 -1.66 -24.52 8.75
N LYS A 160 -1.76 -24.45 10.08
CA LYS A 160 -1.68 -25.62 10.96
C LYS A 160 -2.92 -26.51 10.85
N VAL A 161 -4.11 -25.92 10.71
CA VAL A 161 -5.33 -26.70 10.44
C VAL A 161 -5.26 -27.39 9.07
N TYR A 162 -4.78 -26.70 8.04
CA TYR A 162 -4.55 -27.32 6.73
C TYR A 162 -3.51 -28.43 6.78
N SER A 163 -2.46 -28.35 7.60
CA SER A 163 -1.51 -29.45 7.74
C SER A 163 -2.15 -30.69 8.36
N TRP A 164 -3.14 -30.53 9.25
CA TRP A 164 -3.94 -31.64 9.77
C TRP A 164 -4.80 -32.27 8.66
N LEU A 165 -5.60 -31.46 7.97
CA LEU A 165 -6.54 -31.92 6.93
C LEU A 165 -5.83 -32.61 5.76
N TYR A 166 -4.64 -32.12 5.38
CA TYR A 166 -3.82 -32.72 4.32
C TYR A 166 -2.91 -33.84 4.80
N LYS A 167 -3.10 -34.34 6.03
CA LYS A 167 -2.30 -35.41 6.66
C LYS A 167 -0.79 -35.15 6.64
N LYS A 168 -0.36 -33.88 6.61
CA LYS A 168 1.06 -33.48 6.66
C LYS A 168 1.65 -33.60 8.06
N THR A 169 0.81 -33.67 9.08
CA THR A 169 1.17 -33.86 10.49
C THR A 169 0.29 -34.94 11.08
N ARG A 170 0.85 -35.86 11.87
CA ARG A 170 0.14 -36.99 12.50
C ARG A 170 -0.42 -36.69 13.89
N THR A 171 -0.08 -35.55 14.46
CA THR A 171 -0.46 -35.18 15.82
C THR A 171 -0.92 -33.73 15.87
N ALA A 172 -1.82 -33.43 16.80
CA ALA A 172 -2.25 -32.08 17.15
C ALA A 172 -2.33 -31.94 18.67
N ARG A 173 -2.23 -30.72 19.20
CA ARG A 173 -2.57 -30.51 20.62
C ARG A 173 -4.05 -30.76 20.79
N ALA A 174 -4.42 -31.53 21.80
CA ALA A 174 -5.82 -31.82 22.07
C ALA A 174 -6.64 -30.53 22.25
N SER A 175 -6.06 -29.53 22.93
CA SER A 175 -6.64 -28.19 23.07
C SER A 175 -6.89 -27.50 21.73
N ASP A 176 -5.94 -27.55 20.80
CA ASP A 176 -6.03 -26.84 19.51
C ASP A 176 -7.06 -27.53 18.60
N PHE A 177 -7.04 -28.86 18.55
CA PHE A 177 -8.02 -29.63 17.77
C PHE A 177 -9.43 -29.43 18.32
N GLY A 178 -9.61 -29.56 19.64
CA GLY A 178 -10.89 -29.32 20.31
C GLY A 178 -11.40 -27.91 20.09
N TYR A 179 -10.53 -26.90 20.15
CA TYR A 179 -10.88 -25.51 19.85
C TYR A 179 -11.41 -25.35 18.42
N VAL A 180 -10.67 -25.83 17.41
CA VAL A 180 -11.10 -25.72 16.01
C VAL A 180 -12.41 -26.44 15.75
N LEU A 181 -12.55 -27.66 16.27
CA LEU A 181 -13.79 -28.43 16.15
C LEU A 181 -14.96 -27.70 16.84
N SER A 182 -14.74 -27.13 18.03
CA SER A 182 -15.77 -26.37 18.74
C SER A 182 -16.23 -25.12 17.97
N LEU A 183 -15.30 -24.43 17.27
CA LEU A 183 -15.67 -23.31 16.40
C LEU A 183 -16.59 -23.76 15.28
N TRP A 184 -16.28 -24.86 14.60
CA TRP A 184 -17.14 -25.40 13.54
C TRP A 184 -18.50 -25.86 14.07
N LEU A 185 -18.52 -26.59 15.18
CA LEU A 185 -19.76 -27.06 15.82
C LEU A 185 -20.67 -25.90 16.25
N SER A 186 -20.09 -24.74 16.60
CA SER A 186 -20.85 -23.53 16.94
C SER A 186 -21.48 -22.83 15.73
N MET A 187 -21.07 -23.18 14.51
CA MET A 187 -21.63 -22.58 13.31
C MET A 187 -23.00 -23.19 13.01
N PRO A 188 -24.02 -22.36 12.68
CA PRO A 188 -25.31 -22.87 12.26
C PRO A 188 -25.12 -23.82 11.08
N ASP A 189 -25.96 -24.86 11.02
CA ASP A 189 -26.05 -25.66 9.80
C ASP A 189 -26.49 -24.71 8.70
N LEU A 190 -25.57 -24.42 7.81
CA LEU A 190 -25.86 -23.61 6.64
C LEU A 190 -26.69 -24.44 5.65
N GLY A 191 -27.06 -25.68 6.00
CA GLY A 191 -27.70 -26.62 5.10
C GLY A 191 -26.83 -26.82 3.89
N GLN A 192 -27.35 -27.51 2.88
CA GLN A 192 -26.81 -27.37 1.54
C GLN A 192 -27.16 -25.98 0.99
N ILE A 193 -26.77 -24.87 1.65
CA ILE A 193 -26.54 -23.62 0.93
C ILE A 193 -25.53 -24.01 -0.15
N PRO A 194 -25.94 -23.96 -1.44
CA PRO A 194 -25.09 -24.40 -2.53
C PRO A 194 -23.74 -23.71 -2.35
N ARG A 195 -22.69 -24.53 -2.25
CA ARG A 195 -21.29 -24.10 -2.10
C ARG A 195 -21.12 -22.74 -2.77
N HIS A 196 -20.62 -21.73 -2.07
CA HIS A 196 -20.17 -20.47 -2.67
C HIS A 196 -19.19 -20.77 -3.83
N GLY A 197 -19.75 -20.98 -5.02
CA GLY A 197 -19.08 -21.71 -6.10
C GLY A 197 -19.95 -21.95 -7.33
N ALA A 198 -21.26 -21.72 -7.23
CA ALA A 198 -22.07 -21.30 -8.37
C ALA A 198 -23.08 -20.26 -7.87
N ALA A 199 -22.61 -19.08 -7.44
CA ALA A 199 -23.44 -17.89 -7.58
C ALA A 199 -24.01 -17.94 -9.00
N ILE A 200 -25.32 -17.82 -9.18
CA ILE A 200 -25.98 -17.95 -10.49
C ILE A 200 -25.24 -17.03 -11.46
N ARG A 201 -24.33 -17.60 -12.24
CA ARG A 201 -23.37 -16.85 -13.06
C ARG A 201 -24.06 -16.68 -14.40
N ILE A 202 -24.35 -15.45 -14.76
CA ILE A 202 -24.94 -15.15 -16.06
C ILE A 202 -23.82 -15.31 -17.09
N PRO A 203 -23.99 -16.16 -18.12
CA PRO A 203 -23.05 -16.22 -19.24
C PRO A 203 -22.94 -14.85 -19.89
N LEU A 204 -21.72 -14.36 -20.08
CA LEU A 204 -21.47 -13.14 -20.84
C LEU A 204 -21.52 -13.49 -22.33
N THR A 205 -22.72 -13.51 -22.90
CA THR A 205 -22.90 -13.68 -24.34
C THR A 205 -22.44 -12.41 -25.08
N PRO A 206 -22.13 -12.49 -26.39
CA PRO A 206 -21.80 -11.32 -27.19
C PRO A 206 -22.85 -10.20 -27.10
N GLU A 207 -24.13 -10.56 -27.00
CA GLU A 207 -25.25 -9.62 -26.89
C GLU A 207 -25.21 -8.85 -25.56
N VAL A 208 -25.00 -9.55 -24.43
CA VAL A 208 -24.88 -8.90 -23.12
C VAL A 208 -23.67 -7.94 -23.09
N ILE A 209 -22.56 -8.33 -23.72
CA ILE A 209 -21.37 -7.47 -23.81
C ILE A 209 -21.66 -6.23 -24.69
N ALA A 210 -22.34 -6.42 -25.82
CA ALA A 210 -22.75 -5.34 -26.71
C ALA A 210 -23.68 -4.34 -25.99
N ASP A 211 -24.65 -4.82 -25.21
CA ASP A 211 -25.56 -3.97 -24.44
C ASP A 211 -24.81 -3.14 -23.39
N LEU A 212 -23.86 -3.75 -22.67
CA LEU A 212 -23.03 -3.03 -21.69
C LEU A 212 -22.13 -1.98 -22.36
N LEU A 213 -21.58 -2.28 -23.53
CA LEU A 213 -20.77 -1.33 -24.30
C LEU A 213 -21.62 -0.17 -24.82
N ALA A 214 -22.82 -0.43 -25.34
CA ALA A 214 -23.75 0.60 -25.79
C ALA A 214 -24.18 1.53 -24.64
N LEU A 215 -24.41 0.97 -23.44
CA LEU A 215 -24.68 1.76 -22.23
C LEU A 215 -23.47 2.58 -21.77
N GLN A 216 -22.27 2.02 -21.83
CA GLN A 216 -21.03 2.74 -21.54
C GLN A 216 -20.83 3.91 -22.52
N GLU A 217 -21.01 3.68 -23.82
CA GLU A 217 -20.87 4.71 -24.85
C GLU A 217 -21.90 5.81 -24.67
N LYS A 218 -23.18 5.45 -24.52
CA LYS A 218 -24.28 6.40 -24.33
C LYS A 218 -24.14 7.25 -23.07
N SER A 219 -23.63 6.69 -21.98
CA SER A 219 -23.39 7.44 -20.74
C SER A 219 -22.10 8.25 -20.76
N GLY A 220 -21.14 7.90 -21.63
CA GLY A 220 -19.78 8.42 -21.59
C GLY A 220 -19.01 8.05 -20.32
N LEU A 221 -19.47 7.08 -19.53
CA LEU A 221 -18.83 6.66 -18.28
C LEU A 221 -18.20 5.27 -18.43
N GLY A 222 -16.86 5.21 -18.48
CA GLY A 222 -16.15 3.93 -18.33
C GLY A 222 -16.36 3.31 -16.94
N PRO A 223 -16.06 2.01 -16.74
CA PRO A 223 -16.36 1.30 -15.48
C PRO A 223 -15.84 1.98 -14.21
N SER A 224 -14.63 2.55 -14.20
CA SER A 224 -14.13 3.27 -13.01
C SER A 224 -14.92 4.55 -12.71
N ALA A 225 -15.31 5.28 -13.76
CA ALA A 225 -16.09 6.50 -13.62
C ALA A 225 -17.53 6.18 -13.19
N LEU A 226 -18.10 5.09 -13.69
CA LEU A 226 -19.41 4.59 -13.28
C LEU A 226 -19.47 4.33 -11.77
N PHE A 227 -18.47 3.63 -11.20
CA PHE A 227 -18.45 3.34 -9.77
C PHE A 227 -18.30 4.61 -8.92
N LYS A 228 -17.44 5.55 -9.33
CA LYS A 228 -17.30 6.85 -8.65
C LYS A 228 -18.61 7.65 -8.70
N TRP A 229 -19.25 7.67 -9.86
CA TRP A 229 -20.55 8.31 -10.05
C TRP A 229 -21.62 7.66 -9.17
N ALA A 230 -21.71 6.34 -9.14
CA ALA A 230 -22.62 5.59 -8.27
C ALA A 230 -22.45 5.97 -6.79
N THR A 231 -21.21 6.02 -6.30
CA THR A 231 -20.90 6.47 -4.94
C THR A 231 -21.35 7.90 -4.68
N SER A 232 -21.12 8.83 -5.62
CA SER A 232 -21.58 10.23 -5.47
C SER A 232 -23.11 10.37 -5.46
N GLN A 233 -23.83 9.43 -6.07
CA GLN A 233 -25.29 9.37 -6.07
C GLN A 233 -25.86 8.55 -4.90
N GLY A 234 -25.01 8.00 -4.00
CA GLY A 234 -25.44 7.15 -2.91
C GLY A 234 -25.99 5.78 -3.34
N ILE A 235 -25.66 5.33 -4.56
CA ILE A 235 -26.08 4.02 -5.08
C ILE A 235 -25.21 2.93 -4.42
N PRO A 236 -25.80 1.92 -3.74
CA PRO A 236 -25.04 0.86 -3.09
C PRO A 236 -24.29 0.01 -4.11
N ILE A 237 -23.00 -0.20 -3.87
CA ILE A 237 -22.15 -1.06 -4.70
C ILE A 237 -22.25 -2.50 -4.16
N PRO A 238 -22.58 -3.51 -4.99
CA PRO A 238 -22.66 -4.90 -4.55
C PRO A 238 -21.35 -5.41 -3.94
N ASP A 239 -21.42 -6.29 -2.95
CA ASP A 239 -20.24 -6.86 -2.31
C ASP A 239 -19.34 -7.60 -3.33
N GLY A 240 -18.04 -7.29 -3.30
CA GLY A 240 -17.06 -7.84 -4.25
C GLY A 240 -17.13 -7.26 -5.66
N ALA A 241 -18.07 -6.35 -5.96
CA ALA A 241 -18.08 -5.62 -7.22
C ALA A 241 -16.86 -4.71 -7.32
N SER A 242 -16.23 -4.67 -8.49
CA SER A 242 -15.11 -3.77 -8.75
C SER A 242 -15.09 -3.31 -10.21
N ALA A 243 -14.58 -2.10 -10.43
CA ALA A 243 -14.39 -1.56 -11.78
C ALA A 243 -13.43 -2.42 -12.64
N GLN A 244 -12.51 -3.15 -12.01
CA GLN A 244 -11.63 -4.09 -12.70
C GLN A 244 -12.38 -5.36 -13.11
N GLY A 245 -13.23 -5.90 -12.24
CA GLY A 245 -14.10 -7.04 -12.56
C GLY A 245 -15.03 -6.73 -13.73
N LEU A 246 -15.69 -5.56 -13.72
CA LEU A 246 -16.55 -5.13 -14.82
C LEU A 246 -15.76 -4.93 -16.13
N ARG A 247 -14.56 -4.31 -16.08
CA ARG A 247 -13.68 -4.21 -17.26
C ARG A 247 -13.27 -5.57 -17.83
N ALA A 248 -13.01 -6.57 -16.97
CA ALA A 248 -12.68 -7.91 -17.42
C ALA A 248 -13.87 -8.57 -18.15
N CYS A 249 -15.10 -8.34 -17.67
CA CYS A 249 -16.32 -8.80 -18.34
C CYS A 249 -16.46 -8.18 -19.74
N MET A 250 -16.33 -6.86 -19.85
CA MET A 250 -16.52 -6.14 -21.13
C MET A 250 -15.44 -6.42 -22.18
N ARG A 251 -14.24 -6.84 -21.75
CA ARG A 251 -13.15 -7.25 -22.65
C ARG A 251 -13.16 -8.74 -22.96
N SER A 252 -14.26 -9.43 -22.66
CA SER A 252 -14.42 -10.89 -22.84
C SER A 252 -13.34 -11.72 -22.13
N ARG A 253 -12.69 -11.18 -21.08
CA ARG A 253 -11.69 -11.90 -20.27
C ARG A 253 -12.35 -12.74 -19.17
N ALA A 254 -13.56 -12.38 -18.77
CA ALA A 254 -14.43 -13.21 -17.94
C ALA A 254 -15.52 -13.83 -18.82
N LYS A 255 -15.86 -15.11 -18.57
CA LYS A 255 -16.93 -15.82 -19.30
C LYS A 255 -18.31 -15.65 -18.65
N THR A 256 -18.34 -15.21 -17.41
CA THR A 256 -19.56 -15.04 -16.64
C THR A 256 -19.48 -13.84 -15.71
N ILE A 257 -20.63 -13.29 -15.38
CA ILE A 257 -20.79 -12.16 -14.46
C ILE A 257 -21.76 -12.54 -13.34
N GLY A 258 -21.54 -11.99 -12.13
CA GLY A 258 -22.52 -12.11 -11.05
C GLY A 258 -23.79 -11.32 -11.38
N PRO A 259 -24.97 -11.80 -11.01
CA PRO A 259 -26.23 -11.15 -11.36
C PRO A 259 -26.33 -9.77 -10.69
N GLU A 260 -25.86 -9.62 -9.45
CA GLU A 260 -25.88 -8.33 -8.76
C GLU A 260 -24.97 -7.30 -9.47
N LEU A 261 -23.79 -7.72 -9.92
CA LEU A 261 -22.88 -6.85 -10.67
C LEU A 261 -23.45 -6.45 -12.02
N LEU A 262 -24.11 -7.37 -12.74
CA LEU A 262 -24.73 -7.08 -14.02
C LEU A 262 -25.89 -6.09 -13.86
N THR A 263 -26.80 -6.35 -12.91
CA THR A 263 -27.92 -5.45 -12.59
C THR A 263 -27.41 -4.07 -12.17
N PHE A 264 -26.41 -4.02 -11.26
CA PHE A 264 -25.76 -2.78 -10.86
C PHE A 264 -25.22 -2.01 -12.08
N ALA A 265 -24.48 -2.67 -12.96
CA ALA A 265 -23.88 -2.00 -14.11
C ALA A 265 -24.94 -1.42 -15.06
N ILE A 266 -25.96 -2.22 -15.41
CA ILE A 266 -27.03 -1.82 -16.32
C ILE A 266 -27.82 -0.63 -15.74
N GLU A 267 -28.32 -0.77 -14.52
CA GLU A 267 -29.20 0.24 -13.92
C GLU A 267 -28.44 1.53 -13.60
N THR A 268 -27.18 1.43 -13.15
CA THR A 268 -26.34 2.61 -12.90
C THR A 268 -26.02 3.34 -14.19
N TRP A 269 -25.71 2.64 -15.29
CA TRP A 269 -25.48 3.31 -16.58
C TRP A 269 -26.75 3.93 -17.15
N LYS A 270 -27.90 3.27 -17.05
CA LYS A 270 -29.18 3.86 -17.46
C LYS A 270 -29.50 5.12 -16.66
N ALA A 271 -29.33 5.07 -15.34
CA ALA A 271 -29.49 6.24 -14.48
C ALA A 271 -28.49 7.35 -14.86
N ALA A 272 -27.23 7.00 -15.13
CA ALA A 272 -26.23 7.95 -15.60
C ALA A 272 -26.57 8.53 -16.98
N CYS A 273 -27.20 7.78 -17.88
CA CYS A 273 -27.70 8.30 -19.16
C CYS A 273 -28.90 9.24 -18.97
N ALA A 274 -29.73 9.00 -17.94
CA ALA A 274 -30.86 9.88 -17.61
C ALA A 274 -30.40 11.17 -16.91
N HIS A 275 -29.32 11.09 -16.14
CA HIS A 275 -28.70 12.23 -15.45
C HIS A 275 -27.68 12.98 -16.31
N GLY A 276 -27.03 12.30 -17.25
CA GLY A 276 -26.02 12.86 -18.12
C GLY A 276 -26.65 13.75 -19.16
N GLU A 277 -26.44 15.06 -19.02
CA GLU A 277 -26.69 16.00 -20.11
C GLU A 277 -25.92 15.49 -21.34
N ARG A 278 -26.66 15.19 -22.42
CA ARG A 278 -26.06 14.81 -23.71
C ARG A 278 -24.98 15.84 -24.07
N PRO A 279 -23.85 15.42 -24.67
CA PRO A 279 -22.95 16.37 -25.29
C PRO A 279 -23.74 17.32 -26.17
N ILE A 280 -23.56 18.61 -25.94
CA ILE A 280 -24.15 19.66 -26.76
C ILE A 280 -23.10 20.11 -27.77
N PRO A 281 -23.50 20.45 -29.01
CA PRO A 281 -22.61 21.10 -29.95
C PRO A 281 -22.00 22.37 -29.34
N ILE A 282 -20.70 22.58 -29.55
CA ILE A 282 -20.03 23.79 -29.10
C ILE A 282 -20.33 24.88 -30.12
N GLU A 283 -21.26 25.77 -29.77
CA GLU A 283 -21.69 26.84 -30.68
C GLU A 283 -20.56 27.86 -30.91
N GLY A 284 -20.56 28.52 -32.08
CA GLY A 284 -19.49 29.43 -32.49
C GLY A 284 -19.22 30.56 -31.48
N TRP A 285 -20.27 31.11 -30.86
CA TRP A 285 -20.13 32.16 -29.85
C TRP A 285 -19.46 31.67 -28.55
N MET A 286 -19.63 30.40 -28.20
CA MET A 286 -18.97 29.78 -27.04
C MET A 286 -17.47 29.69 -27.31
N LEU A 287 -17.08 29.20 -28.50
CA LEU A 287 -15.67 29.18 -28.92
C LEU A 287 -15.06 30.58 -28.96
N THR A 288 -15.81 31.59 -29.44
CA THR A 288 -15.36 32.98 -29.40
C THR A 288 -15.07 33.45 -27.97
N ASN A 289 -15.94 33.13 -27.01
CA ASN A 289 -15.73 33.48 -25.60
C ASN A 289 -14.55 32.74 -24.96
N LEU A 290 -14.38 31.45 -25.29
CA LEU A 290 -13.25 30.66 -24.80
C LEU A 290 -11.93 31.22 -25.35
N ARG A 291 -11.84 31.49 -26.66
CA ARG A 291 -10.64 32.09 -27.28
C ARG A 291 -10.33 33.47 -26.71
N LYS A 292 -11.33 34.31 -26.52
CA LYS A 292 -11.16 35.60 -25.83
C LYS A 292 -10.57 35.44 -24.42
N SER A 293 -11.01 34.40 -23.69
CA SER A 293 -10.47 34.08 -22.35
C SER A 293 -9.04 33.53 -22.42
N GLN A 294 -8.72 32.76 -23.48
CA GLN A 294 -7.37 32.29 -23.77
C GLN A 294 -6.42 33.47 -24.06
N ASP A 295 -6.84 34.46 -24.85
CA ASP A 295 -6.06 35.66 -25.14
C ASP A 295 -5.79 36.52 -23.89
N MET A 296 -6.68 36.44 -22.90
CA MET A 296 -6.49 37.03 -21.58
C MET A 296 -5.50 36.26 -20.71
N GLY A 297 -5.10 35.05 -21.10
CA GLY A 297 -4.21 34.17 -20.33
C GLY A 297 -4.93 33.37 -19.24
N LEU A 298 -6.26 33.24 -19.31
CA LEU A 298 -7.08 32.50 -18.33
C LEU A 298 -7.15 30.98 -18.61
N LEU A 299 -6.81 30.57 -19.83
CA LEU A 299 -6.95 29.19 -20.28
C LEU A 299 -5.61 28.57 -20.70
N PRO A 300 -5.47 27.23 -20.61
CA PRO A 300 -6.41 26.30 -19.98
C PRO A 300 -6.11 26.05 -18.50
N GLU A 301 -4.88 26.25 -18.04
CA GLU A 301 -4.42 25.82 -16.70
C GLU A 301 -5.01 26.68 -15.56
N LYS A 302 -5.02 28.01 -15.73
CA LYS A 302 -5.50 28.96 -14.70
C LYS A 302 -6.95 28.78 -14.28
N LEU A 303 -7.79 28.13 -15.09
CA LEU A 303 -9.17 27.81 -14.70
C LEU A 303 -9.25 26.96 -13.44
N PHE A 304 -8.30 26.04 -13.30
CA PHE A 304 -8.31 25.00 -12.28
C PHE A 304 -7.66 25.46 -10.97
N ASP A 305 -6.90 26.57 -11.00
CA ASP A 305 -6.24 27.11 -9.82
C ASP A 305 -7.26 27.48 -8.74
N GLY A 306 -7.15 26.80 -7.60
CA GLY A 306 -8.01 27.00 -6.43
C GLY A 306 -9.48 26.59 -6.62
N ALA A 307 -9.84 25.89 -7.69
CA ALA A 307 -11.21 25.43 -7.92
C ALA A 307 -11.49 24.12 -7.18
N ALA A 308 -12.48 24.12 -6.29
CA ALA A 308 -12.89 22.92 -5.53
C ALA A 308 -14.00 22.11 -6.24
N ASP A 309 -14.69 22.72 -7.20
CA ASP A 309 -15.93 22.25 -7.81
C ASP A 309 -15.76 21.82 -9.28
N VAL A 310 -14.55 21.39 -9.65
CA VAL A 310 -14.24 20.98 -11.04
C VAL A 310 -15.07 19.76 -11.44
N PRO A 311 -15.87 19.83 -12.52
CA PRO A 311 -16.63 18.69 -13.02
C PRO A 311 -15.74 17.48 -13.33
N GLY A 312 -16.18 16.29 -12.92
CA GLY A 312 -15.42 15.06 -13.06
C GLY A 312 -15.06 14.74 -14.51
N GLY A 313 -13.76 14.68 -14.81
CA GLY A 313 -13.24 14.40 -16.15
C GLY A 313 -13.00 15.64 -17.01
N LEU A 314 -13.37 16.83 -16.55
CA LEU A 314 -12.90 18.08 -17.13
C LEU A 314 -11.45 18.33 -16.71
N ASN A 315 -10.59 18.58 -17.69
CA ASN A 315 -9.18 18.95 -17.48
C ASN A 315 -8.72 19.88 -18.60
N ALA A 316 -7.50 20.42 -18.49
CA ALA A 316 -6.94 21.35 -19.46
C ALA A 316 -6.89 20.80 -20.90
N GLY A 317 -6.63 19.50 -21.06
CA GLY A 317 -6.60 18.84 -22.37
C GLY A 317 -7.96 18.86 -23.07
N VAL A 318 -9.03 18.54 -22.34
CA VAL A 318 -10.41 18.58 -22.86
C VAL A 318 -10.77 19.99 -23.37
N ILE A 319 -10.35 21.03 -22.65
CA ILE A 319 -10.60 22.42 -23.08
C ILE A 319 -9.74 22.79 -24.30
N GLY A 320 -8.51 22.28 -24.38
CA GLY A 320 -7.64 22.43 -25.55
C GLY A 320 -8.27 21.86 -26.83
N GLU A 321 -8.84 20.66 -26.74
CA GLU A 321 -9.55 20.00 -27.85
C GLU A 321 -10.78 20.80 -28.33
N TRP A 322 -11.43 21.54 -27.45
CA TRP A 322 -12.51 22.46 -27.85
C TRP A 322 -11.96 23.67 -28.62
N LEU A 323 -10.87 24.26 -28.13
CA LEU A 323 -10.28 25.48 -28.68
C LEU A 323 -9.67 25.25 -30.07
N ASP A 324 -9.02 24.10 -30.27
CA ASP A 324 -8.42 23.71 -31.55
C ASP A 324 -9.43 23.12 -32.56
N GLY A 325 -10.65 22.79 -32.10
CA GLY A 325 -11.73 22.26 -32.91
C GLY A 325 -11.68 20.75 -33.14
N SER A 326 -10.79 20.03 -32.46
CA SER A 326 -10.72 18.55 -32.49
C SER A 326 -11.95 17.91 -31.86
N ALA A 327 -12.61 18.61 -30.94
CA ALA A 327 -13.91 18.22 -30.38
C ALA A 327 -14.97 19.28 -30.69
N SER A 328 -16.02 18.88 -31.41
CA SER A 328 -17.17 19.75 -31.77
C SER A 328 -18.33 19.70 -30.76
N GLU A 329 -18.24 18.82 -29.76
CA GLU A 329 -19.27 18.61 -28.76
C GLU A 329 -18.65 18.61 -27.35
N ALA A 330 -19.37 19.15 -26.38
CA ALA A 330 -18.95 19.19 -24.98
C ALA A 330 -20.10 18.79 -24.06
N LYS A 331 -19.78 18.18 -22.91
CA LYS A 331 -20.79 18.01 -21.86
C LYS A 331 -21.25 19.40 -21.40
N LYS A 332 -22.56 19.63 -21.41
CA LYS A 332 -23.14 20.96 -21.10
C LYS A 332 -22.66 21.48 -19.74
N ASN A 333 -22.73 20.68 -18.69
CA ASN A 333 -22.19 21.04 -17.38
C ASN A 333 -20.69 21.42 -17.37
N HIS A 334 -19.85 20.80 -18.21
CA HIS A 334 -18.45 21.20 -18.32
C HIS A 334 -18.33 22.56 -18.98
N LEU A 335 -19.08 22.77 -20.07
CA LEU A 335 -19.05 24.02 -20.83
C LEU A 335 -19.58 25.19 -20.00
N ASP A 336 -20.71 24.99 -19.32
CA ASP A 336 -21.32 25.97 -18.41
C ASP A 336 -20.35 26.34 -17.28
N TRP A 337 -19.69 25.35 -16.67
CA TRP A 337 -18.70 25.58 -15.62
C TRP A 337 -17.50 26.39 -16.15
N VAL A 338 -16.94 26.04 -17.30
CA VAL A 338 -15.82 26.76 -17.91
C VAL A 338 -16.20 28.20 -18.24
N LEU A 339 -17.35 28.42 -18.88
CA LEU A 339 -17.81 29.77 -19.23
C LEU A 339 -18.07 30.62 -17.98
N ALA A 340 -18.70 30.05 -16.94
CA ALA A 340 -18.93 30.73 -15.68
C ALA A 340 -17.61 31.10 -14.98
N ARG A 341 -16.63 30.18 -14.95
CA ARG A 341 -15.33 30.40 -14.33
C ARG A 341 -14.50 31.43 -15.10
N CYS A 342 -14.49 31.39 -16.44
CA CYS A 342 -13.88 32.45 -17.27
C CYS A 342 -14.49 33.83 -16.97
N LYS A 343 -15.82 33.90 -16.81
CA LYS A 343 -16.50 35.14 -16.45
C LYS A 343 -16.11 35.64 -15.06
N ALA A 344 -15.98 34.73 -14.08
CA ALA A 344 -15.53 35.09 -12.73
C ALA A 344 -14.08 35.60 -12.74
N LEU A 345 -13.16 34.90 -13.41
CA LEU A 345 -11.75 35.30 -13.47
C LEU A 345 -11.54 36.61 -14.24
N SER A 346 -12.25 36.82 -15.34
CA SER A 346 -12.21 38.09 -16.09
C SER A 346 -12.76 39.29 -15.32
N SER A 347 -13.56 39.06 -14.28
CA SER A 347 -14.02 40.13 -13.38
C SER A 347 -13.01 40.50 -12.30
N VAL A 348 -12.06 39.61 -12.00
CA VAL A 348 -11.06 39.76 -10.94
C VAL A 348 -9.69 40.16 -11.51
N GLU A 349 -9.34 39.70 -12.70
CA GLU A 349 -8.03 39.99 -13.28
C GLU A 349 -7.90 41.44 -13.80
N THR A 350 -6.70 41.97 -13.58
CA THR A 350 -6.29 43.34 -13.84
C THR A 350 -6.58 43.78 -15.28
N PRO A 351 -7.10 45.00 -15.49
CA PRO A 351 -7.44 45.51 -16.82
C PRO A 351 -6.24 45.42 -17.77
N ARG A 352 -6.46 44.98 -19.01
CA ARG A 352 -5.46 45.15 -20.07
C ARG A 352 -5.50 46.59 -20.57
N VAL A 353 -4.33 47.17 -20.79
CA VAL A 353 -4.16 48.52 -21.34
C VAL A 353 -3.58 48.38 -22.74
N ALA A 354 -4.13 49.15 -23.68
CA ALA A 354 -3.59 49.24 -25.03
C ALA A 354 -2.16 49.80 -24.99
N ILE A 355 -1.24 49.15 -25.69
CA ILE A 355 0.14 49.60 -25.85
C ILE A 355 0.16 50.62 -26.99
N THR A 356 -0.15 51.88 -26.64
CA THR A 356 -0.11 52.98 -27.59
C THR A 356 1.32 53.33 -28.00
N GLU A 357 1.47 54.04 -29.12
CA GLU A 357 2.79 54.51 -29.57
C GLU A 357 3.51 55.37 -28.51
N GLY A 358 2.77 56.21 -27.76
CA GLY A 358 3.35 56.97 -26.65
C GLY A 358 3.88 56.09 -25.52
N LEU A 359 3.18 55.00 -25.22
CA LEU A 359 3.60 54.05 -24.20
C LEU A 359 4.82 53.23 -24.65
N ARG A 360 4.85 52.84 -25.94
CA ARG A 360 6.01 52.21 -26.58
C ARG A 360 7.24 53.13 -26.51
N ALA A 361 7.09 54.40 -26.89
CA ALA A 361 8.14 55.40 -26.79
C ALA A 361 8.64 55.57 -25.35
N THR A 362 7.74 55.51 -24.36
CA THR A 362 8.09 55.55 -22.93
C THR A 362 8.97 54.36 -22.53
N LEU A 363 8.63 53.13 -22.96
CA LEU A 363 9.43 51.94 -22.66
C LEU A 363 10.80 51.99 -23.34
N ILE A 364 10.86 52.46 -24.59
CA ILE A 364 12.12 52.65 -25.34
C ILE A 364 13.02 53.67 -24.63
N ALA A 365 12.48 54.84 -24.27
CA ALA A 365 13.22 55.88 -23.58
C ALA A 365 13.79 55.40 -22.24
N HIS A 366 13.01 54.62 -21.47
CA HIS A 366 13.47 54.03 -20.22
C HIS A 366 14.59 53.00 -20.41
N ARG A 367 14.50 52.17 -21.44
CA ARG A 367 15.56 51.21 -21.82
C ARG A 367 16.85 51.92 -22.24
N GLU A 368 16.73 52.93 -23.10
CA GLU A 368 17.89 53.70 -23.61
C GLU A 368 18.57 54.48 -22.49
N ARG A 369 17.80 55.21 -21.67
CA ARG A 369 18.31 55.98 -20.52
C ARG A 369 19.12 55.13 -19.53
N SER A 370 18.65 53.92 -19.23
CA SER A 370 19.29 53.05 -18.22
C SER A 370 20.38 52.14 -18.79
N GLY A 371 20.44 51.96 -20.11
CA GLY A 371 21.31 50.95 -20.75
C GLY A 371 20.95 49.48 -20.41
N VAL A 372 19.89 49.22 -19.65
CA VAL A 372 19.53 47.87 -19.17
C VAL A 372 18.50 47.22 -20.08
N ALA A 373 18.88 46.09 -20.69
CA ALA A 373 18.01 45.26 -21.51
C ALA A 373 16.94 44.53 -20.68
N GLN A 374 15.85 44.11 -21.33
CA GLN A 374 14.68 43.47 -20.72
C GLN A 374 15.05 42.22 -19.89
N SER A 375 15.93 41.35 -20.40
CA SER A 375 16.39 40.18 -19.66
C SER A 375 17.16 40.53 -18.39
N ALA A 376 17.96 41.61 -18.44
CA ALA A 376 18.69 42.11 -17.27
C ALA A 376 17.76 42.80 -16.27
N LEU A 377 16.74 43.52 -16.75
CA LEU A 377 15.70 44.14 -15.91
C LEU A 377 14.98 43.12 -15.03
N LEU A 378 14.72 41.92 -15.56
CA LEU A 378 14.00 40.87 -14.85
C LEU A 378 14.92 39.94 -14.03
N LYS A 379 16.24 39.98 -14.26
CA LYS A 379 17.18 39.06 -13.61
C LYS A 379 17.28 39.35 -12.11
N GLY A 380 17.05 38.33 -11.28
CA GLY A 380 17.16 38.43 -9.81
C GLY A 380 15.94 39.02 -9.09
N ALA A 381 14.87 39.30 -9.84
CA ALA A 381 13.56 39.69 -9.33
C ALA A 381 12.96 38.65 -8.38
N ARG A 382 12.56 39.04 -7.17
CA ARG A 382 11.78 38.15 -6.28
C ARG A 382 10.28 38.36 -6.40
N ASP A 383 9.87 39.54 -6.86
CA ASP A 383 8.51 40.03 -6.97
C ASP A 383 7.99 40.03 -8.41
N LEU A 384 8.52 39.13 -9.26
CA LEU A 384 8.15 39.06 -10.66
C LEU A 384 6.68 38.63 -10.81
N PRO A 385 5.81 39.44 -11.47
CA PRO A 385 4.46 39.01 -11.80
C PRO A 385 4.48 37.70 -12.59
N ASP A 386 3.68 36.73 -12.16
CA ASP A 386 3.68 35.40 -12.75
C ASP A 386 3.27 35.44 -14.22
N GLY A 387 4.13 34.92 -15.11
CA GLY A 387 3.97 34.97 -16.57
C GLY A 387 4.60 36.19 -17.26
N LEU A 388 5.15 37.16 -16.53
CA LEU A 388 5.93 38.26 -17.14
C LEU A 388 7.32 37.77 -17.56
N SER A 389 7.64 37.89 -18.85
CA SER A 389 8.92 37.45 -19.41
C SER A 389 9.59 38.51 -20.27
N ALA A 390 10.91 38.42 -20.47
CA ALA A 390 11.64 39.35 -21.31
C ALA A 390 11.18 39.35 -22.78
N PRO A 391 10.88 38.20 -23.42
CA PRO A 391 10.29 38.17 -24.76
C PRO A 391 8.96 38.92 -24.84
N LEU A 392 8.12 38.86 -23.81
CA LEU A 392 6.85 39.59 -23.76
C LEU A 392 7.08 41.11 -23.77
N ILE A 393 8.03 41.60 -22.99
CA ILE A 393 8.42 43.02 -22.99
C ILE A 393 9.02 43.43 -24.34
N THR A 394 9.83 42.57 -24.95
CA THR A 394 10.36 42.79 -26.31
C THR A 394 9.23 42.90 -27.33
N ALA A 395 8.20 42.05 -27.22
CA ALA A 395 7.03 42.10 -28.09
C ALA A 395 6.25 43.42 -27.94
N TRP A 396 6.12 43.91 -26.70
CA TRP A 396 5.52 45.21 -26.41
C TRP A 396 6.30 46.37 -27.00
N ILE A 397 7.64 46.34 -26.96
CA ILE A 397 8.47 47.40 -27.52
C ILE A 397 8.46 47.33 -29.05
N GLY A 398 8.57 46.14 -29.63
CA GLY A 398 8.64 45.93 -31.08
C GLY A 398 7.31 46.09 -31.83
N GLY A 399 6.18 46.20 -31.10
CA GLY A 399 4.86 46.40 -31.72
C GLY A 399 4.19 45.13 -32.19
N PHE A 400 4.69 44.00 -31.73
CA PHE A 400 4.13 42.69 -32.05
C PHE A 400 2.87 42.37 -31.22
N VAL A 401 2.63 43.12 -30.14
CA VAL A 401 1.44 43.00 -29.28
C VAL A 401 0.87 44.39 -29.00
N ASP A 402 -0.45 44.51 -29.05
CA ASP A 402 -1.22 45.75 -28.96
C ASP A 402 -1.79 46.05 -27.57
N SER A 403 -1.69 45.10 -26.63
CA SER A 403 -2.20 45.24 -25.27
C SER A 403 -1.33 44.50 -24.25
N ALA A 404 -1.15 45.08 -23.06
CA ALA A 404 -0.47 44.47 -21.93
C ALA A 404 -1.40 44.40 -20.72
N ARG A 405 -1.19 43.42 -19.83
CA ARG A 405 -1.80 43.50 -18.49
C ARG A 405 -1.27 44.75 -17.78
N LYS A 406 -2.17 45.53 -17.16
CA LYS A 406 -1.79 46.80 -16.54
C LYS A 406 -0.72 46.63 -15.46
N ASP A 407 -0.87 45.62 -14.61
CA ASP A 407 0.05 45.34 -13.51
C ASP A 407 1.47 45.02 -13.99
N TYR A 408 1.60 44.24 -15.06
CA TYR A 408 2.92 43.98 -15.65
C TYR A 408 3.55 45.26 -16.19
N LEU A 409 2.75 46.07 -16.87
CA LEU A 409 3.23 47.29 -17.47
C LEU A 409 3.68 48.29 -16.41
N ASP A 410 2.87 48.48 -15.37
CA ASP A 410 3.19 49.30 -14.21
C ASP A 410 4.49 48.81 -13.54
N TYR A 411 4.62 47.49 -13.35
CA TYR A 411 5.81 46.87 -12.78
C TYR A 411 7.08 47.13 -13.62
N VAL A 412 7.02 46.91 -14.93
CA VAL A 412 8.16 47.12 -15.84
C VAL A 412 8.59 48.58 -15.87
N ILE A 413 7.63 49.51 -15.96
CA ILE A 413 7.91 50.96 -15.93
C ILE A 413 8.51 51.35 -14.58
N ALA A 414 7.93 50.90 -13.46
CA ALA A 414 8.43 51.21 -12.12
C ALA A 414 9.87 50.72 -11.94
N ARG A 415 10.19 49.52 -12.43
CA ARG A 415 11.53 48.98 -12.32
C ARG A 415 12.56 49.74 -13.14
N TRP A 416 12.26 50.04 -14.41
CA TRP A 416 13.19 50.82 -15.21
C TRP A 416 13.39 52.22 -14.64
N LYS A 417 12.36 52.86 -14.10
CA LYS A 417 12.47 54.16 -13.43
C LYS A 417 13.40 54.14 -12.23
N ALA A 418 13.47 53.03 -11.50
CA ALA A 418 14.32 52.89 -10.32
C ALA A 418 15.83 52.74 -10.65
N LEU A 419 16.19 52.49 -11.91
CA LEU A 419 17.59 52.37 -12.34
C LEU A 419 18.23 53.75 -12.58
N PRO A 420 19.53 53.92 -12.27
CA PRO A 420 20.26 55.14 -12.58
C PRO A 420 20.39 55.36 -14.10
N ASP A 421 20.73 56.59 -14.49
CA ASP A 421 21.12 56.90 -15.87
C ASP A 421 22.45 56.21 -16.19
N GLY A 422 22.51 55.57 -17.36
CA GLY A 422 23.62 54.70 -17.79
C GLY A 422 24.67 55.37 -18.64
#